data_AF-A0A1Q5PJW0-F1
#
_entry.id   AF-A0A1Q5PJW0-F1
#
_cell.length_a   1.000
_cell.length_b   1.000
_cell.length_c   1.000
_cell.angle_alpha   90.00
_cell.angle_beta   90.00
_cell.angle_gamma   90.00
#
_symmetry.space_group_name_H-M   'P 1'
#
loop_
_entity.id
_entity.type
_entity.pdbx_description
1 polymer ?
#
loop_
_entity_poly.entity_id
_entity_poly.type
_entity_poly.pdbx_seq_one_letter_code
_entity_poly.pdbx_strand_id
1 'polypeptide(L)'
;MFARPTAERIRDHSGELLICSDITVIFDKASGRYFQVPTKKLPAGIRNNAVDVIARFSTVFAWGTVISGILLLITNMVFSFFGQTTDVSHRFPLLFTIYIIASVFIHECAHIFALKICGQTFDKVGFKLHYGILPAFYVRMNKSNLLLWTDKVVVHCAGIWINLAINVVLFVLNYRFWQSADINVSLEFAVVTLMANALPVLSSDGFRVLLALSKVNEFRERTRNPKWIRAIRILSWVIVTIYGIYMVISFYLELGL
;
A
#
# COMPACT_ATOMS: atom_id res chain seq x y z
N MET A 1 -7.72 -23.22 14.45
CA MET A 1 -8.27 -22.84 13.13
C MET A 1 -8.48 -21.32 13.13
N PHE A 2 -7.65 -20.54 12.43
CA PHE A 2 -7.72 -19.08 12.50
C PHE A 2 -8.99 -18.57 11.78
N ALA A 3 -9.78 -17.74 12.46
CA ALA A 3 -11.04 -17.22 11.93
C ALA A 3 -10.81 -16.42 10.63
N ARG A 4 -11.50 -16.84 9.57
CA ARG A 4 -11.58 -16.12 8.30
C ARG A 4 -12.86 -15.30 8.30
N PRO A 5 -12.80 -13.99 7.98
CA PRO A 5 -14.01 -13.20 7.82
C PRO A 5 -14.95 -13.81 6.77
N THR A 6 -16.25 -13.70 7.02
CA THR A 6 -17.29 -14.11 6.09
C THR A 6 -18.18 -12.91 5.74
N ALA A 7 -18.77 -12.97 4.56
CA ALA A 7 -19.77 -12.02 4.08
C ALA A 7 -20.72 -12.72 3.13
N GLU A 8 -21.80 -12.04 2.81
CA GLU A 8 -22.77 -12.45 1.80
C GLU A 8 -22.47 -11.69 0.50
N ARG A 9 -22.66 -12.33 -0.65
CA ARG A 9 -22.44 -11.70 -1.96
C ARG A 9 -23.58 -11.99 -2.91
N ILE A 10 -23.99 -10.97 -3.66
CA ILE A 10 -24.97 -11.08 -4.74
C ILE A 10 -24.28 -10.60 -6.02
N ARG A 11 -24.37 -11.40 -7.08
CA ARG A 11 -23.93 -11.00 -8.42
C ARG A 11 -25.10 -11.11 -9.38
N ASP A 12 -25.40 -10.00 -10.03
CA ASP A 12 -26.43 -9.92 -11.07
C ASP A 12 -25.86 -9.24 -12.32
N HIS A 13 -26.61 -9.23 -13.42
CA HIS A 13 -26.30 -8.52 -14.65
C HIS A 13 -26.16 -7.01 -14.43
N SER A 14 -26.98 -6.44 -13.53
CA SER A 14 -27.01 -5.00 -13.22
C SER A 14 -25.88 -4.54 -12.28
N GLY A 15 -25.43 -5.41 -11.36
CA GLY A 15 -24.48 -5.01 -10.33
C GLY A 15 -23.93 -6.16 -9.49
N GLU A 16 -23.04 -5.83 -8.55
CA GLU A 16 -22.50 -6.76 -7.57
C GLU A 16 -22.58 -6.14 -6.17
N LEU A 17 -23.08 -6.90 -5.20
CA LEU A 17 -23.18 -6.48 -3.81
C LEU A 17 -22.30 -7.38 -2.94
N LEU A 18 -21.54 -6.77 -2.04
CA LEU A 18 -20.87 -7.44 -0.93
C LEU A 18 -21.47 -6.95 0.37
N ILE A 19 -22.18 -7.82 1.07
CA ILE A 19 -22.91 -7.55 2.31
C ILE A 19 -22.05 -8.02 3.49
N CYS A 20 -21.40 -7.08 4.17
CA CYS A 20 -20.73 -7.33 5.44
C CYS A 20 -21.67 -6.99 6.61
N SER A 21 -21.24 -7.32 7.83
CA SER A 21 -22.01 -7.12 9.07
C SER A 21 -22.54 -5.68 9.22
N ASP A 22 -21.68 -4.69 8.99
CA ASP A 22 -21.99 -3.28 9.24
C ASP A 22 -22.20 -2.45 7.96
N ILE A 23 -21.50 -2.80 6.89
CA ILE A 23 -21.44 -2.05 5.63
C ILE A 23 -21.69 -3.00 4.47
N THR A 24 -22.44 -2.53 3.49
CA THR A 24 -22.60 -3.19 2.20
C THR A 24 -21.99 -2.33 1.10
N VAL A 25 -21.17 -2.97 0.28
CA VAL A 25 -20.54 -2.38 -0.90
C VAL A 25 -21.37 -2.76 -2.11
N ILE A 26 -21.77 -1.77 -2.90
CA ILE A 26 -22.56 -1.93 -4.11
C ILE A 26 -21.69 -1.47 -5.29
N PHE A 27 -21.52 -2.34 -6.27
CA PHE A 27 -20.91 -2.02 -7.54
C PHE A 27 -21.99 -1.96 -8.62
N ASP A 28 -22.20 -0.79 -9.17
CA ASP A 28 -23.07 -0.57 -10.32
C ASP A 28 -22.27 -0.76 -11.60
N LYS A 29 -22.61 -1.80 -12.37
CA LYS A 29 -21.91 -2.13 -13.62
C LYS A 29 -22.20 -1.13 -14.74
N ALA A 30 -23.38 -0.49 -14.73
CA ALA A 30 -23.78 0.45 -15.77
C ALA A 30 -22.98 1.76 -15.66
N SER A 31 -22.85 2.30 -14.44
CA SER A 31 -22.07 3.52 -14.22
C SER A 31 -20.58 3.27 -13.94
N GLY A 32 -20.20 2.03 -13.62
CA GLY A 32 -18.85 1.66 -13.19
C GLY A 32 -18.47 2.28 -11.84
N ARG A 33 -19.46 2.64 -11.01
CA ARG A 33 -19.27 3.30 -9.72
C ARG A 33 -19.50 2.35 -8.55
N TYR A 34 -18.83 2.67 -7.45
CA TYR A 34 -18.94 1.96 -6.19
C TYR A 34 -19.63 2.84 -5.16
N PHE A 35 -20.54 2.24 -4.40
CA PHE A 35 -21.27 2.86 -3.33
C PHE A 35 -21.13 2.03 -2.06
N GLN A 36 -21.21 2.67 -0.90
CA GLN A 36 -21.21 1.99 0.39
C GLN A 36 -22.35 2.50 1.25
N VAL A 37 -23.19 1.58 1.72
CA VAL A 37 -24.35 1.87 2.57
C VAL A 37 -24.29 1.02 3.84
N PRO A 38 -24.74 1.54 5.00
CA PRO A 38 -24.89 0.72 6.19
C PRO A 38 -25.81 -0.48 5.90
N THR A 39 -25.41 -1.68 6.31
CA THR A 39 -26.16 -2.92 6.02
C THR A 39 -27.59 -2.86 6.58
N LYS A 40 -27.79 -2.15 7.69
CA LYS A 40 -29.12 -1.91 8.30
C LYS A 40 -30.10 -1.16 7.38
N LYS A 41 -29.62 -0.48 6.34
CA LYS A 41 -30.45 0.27 5.38
C LYS A 41 -30.83 -0.56 4.15
N LEU A 42 -30.41 -1.83 4.06
CA LEU A 42 -30.82 -2.68 2.94
C LEU A 42 -32.26 -3.16 3.12
N PRO A 43 -33.05 -3.16 2.03
CA PRO A 43 -34.32 -3.86 2.00
C PRO A 43 -34.16 -5.35 2.36
N ALA A 44 -35.03 -5.86 3.23
CA ALA A 44 -34.94 -7.23 3.76
C ALA A 44 -34.98 -8.32 2.66
N GLY A 45 -35.67 -8.06 1.55
CA GLY A 45 -35.82 -9.03 0.44
C GLY A 45 -34.59 -9.24 -0.43
N ILE A 46 -33.53 -8.43 -0.29
CA ILE A 46 -32.33 -8.54 -1.14
C ILE A 46 -31.48 -9.77 -0.77
N ARG A 47 -31.51 -10.20 0.50
CA ARG A 47 -30.64 -11.29 0.99
C ARG A 47 -31.00 -12.68 0.47
N ASN A 48 -32.19 -12.86 -0.10
CA ASN A 48 -32.68 -14.18 -0.51
C ASN A 48 -31.82 -14.84 -1.60
N ASN A 49 -31.07 -14.04 -2.39
CA ASN A 49 -30.18 -14.53 -3.44
C ASN A 49 -28.69 -14.39 -3.07
N ALA A 50 -28.37 -14.16 -1.79
CA ALA A 50 -26.99 -14.00 -1.36
C ALA A 50 -26.30 -15.35 -1.23
N VAL A 51 -25.05 -15.40 -1.67
CA VAL A 51 -24.15 -16.55 -1.51
C VAL A 51 -23.08 -16.20 -0.48
N ASP A 52 -22.80 -17.13 0.43
CA ASP A 52 -21.74 -16.96 1.41
C ASP A 52 -20.36 -16.92 0.74
N VAL A 53 -19.56 -15.95 1.16
CA VAL A 53 -18.20 -15.73 0.72
C VAL A 53 -17.29 -15.68 1.94
N ILE A 54 -16.21 -16.46 1.86
CA ILE A 54 -15.18 -16.53 2.89
C ILE A 54 -13.93 -15.82 2.35
N ALA A 55 -13.28 -15.03 3.20
CA ALA A 55 -12.02 -14.38 2.84
C ALA A 55 -10.96 -15.43 2.47
N ARG A 56 -10.10 -15.10 1.51
CA ARG A 56 -8.96 -15.96 1.15
C ARG A 56 -7.95 -16.01 2.27
N PHE A 57 -7.65 -14.85 2.86
CA PHE A 57 -6.69 -14.72 3.93
C PHE A 57 -7.36 -14.70 5.31
N SER A 58 -6.73 -15.39 6.26
CA SER A 58 -7.17 -15.39 7.66
C SER A 58 -6.82 -14.07 8.35
N THR A 59 -7.51 -13.82 9.46
CA THR A 59 -7.25 -12.65 10.32
C THR A 59 -5.78 -12.60 10.77
N VAL A 60 -5.23 -13.75 11.18
CA VAL A 60 -3.82 -13.85 11.62
C VAL A 60 -2.85 -13.60 10.48
N PHE A 61 -3.14 -14.09 9.28
CA PHE A 61 -2.29 -13.83 8.12
C PHE A 61 -2.27 -12.33 7.76
N ALA A 62 -3.44 -11.67 7.76
CA ALA A 62 -3.52 -10.24 7.47
C ALA A 62 -2.72 -9.41 8.50
N TRP A 63 -2.88 -9.70 9.80
CA TRP A 63 -2.09 -9.02 10.84
C TRP A 63 -0.60 -9.35 10.75
N GLY A 64 -0.23 -10.59 10.47
CA GLY A 64 1.16 -10.98 10.23
C GLY A 64 1.79 -10.25 9.04
N THR A 65 1.00 -9.98 7.99
CA THR A 65 1.44 -9.19 6.83
C THR A 65 1.73 -7.73 7.23
N VAL A 66 0.86 -7.13 8.03
CA VAL A 66 1.05 -5.76 8.55
C VAL A 66 2.27 -5.69 9.47
N ILE A 67 2.38 -6.61 10.43
CA ILE A 67 3.50 -6.65 11.39
C ILE A 67 4.82 -6.87 10.67
N SER A 68 4.90 -7.84 9.75
CA SER A 68 6.11 -8.06 8.96
C SER A 68 6.46 -6.87 8.08
N GLY A 69 5.47 -6.17 7.51
CA GLY A 69 5.69 -4.92 6.78
C GLY A 69 6.29 -3.82 7.67
N ILE A 70 5.81 -3.67 8.91
CA ILE A 70 6.38 -2.73 9.89
C ILE A 70 7.82 -3.12 10.24
N LEU A 71 8.08 -4.41 10.48
CA LEU A 71 9.43 -4.90 10.76
C LEU A 71 10.38 -4.62 9.59
N LEU A 72 9.95 -4.91 8.36
CA LEU A 72 10.73 -4.59 7.15
C LEU A 72 11.00 -3.09 7.02
N LEU A 73 10.03 -2.23 7.36
CA LEU A 73 10.22 -0.78 7.36
C LEU A 73 11.30 -0.36 8.37
N ILE A 74 11.23 -0.89 9.60
CA ILE A 74 12.23 -0.64 10.64
C ILE A 74 13.60 -1.15 10.17
N THR A 75 13.68 -2.34 9.58
CA THR A 75 14.92 -2.90 9.04
C THR A 75 15.51 -2.00 7.95
N ASN A 76 14.70 -1.48 7.03
CA ASN A 76 15.15 -0.53 6.02
C ASN A 76 15.71 0.75 6.65
N MET A 77 15.02 1.31 7.66
CA MET A 77 15.51 2.49 8.37
C MET A 77 16.84 2.19 9.06
N VAL A 78 16.97 1.05 9.75
CA VAL A 78 18.21 0.62 10.41
C VAL A 78 19.36 0.51 9.41
N PHE A 79 19.18 -0.18 8.28
CA PHE A 79 20.20 -0.25 7.24
C PHE A 79 20.58 1.14 6.72
N SER A 80 19.59 2.01 6.51
CA SER A 80 19.83 3.37 6.05
C SER A 80 20.58 4.25 7.07
N PHE A 81 20.44 4.00 8.38
CA PHE A 81 21.18 4.72 9.42
C PHE A 81 22.64 4.25 9.55
N PHE A 82 22.93 3.00 9.20
CA PHE A 82 24.28 2.43 9.29
C PHE A 82 25.02 2.41 7.94
N GLY A 83 24.39 2.88 6.88
CA GLY A 83 25.02 3.04 5.59
C GLY A 83 26.12 4.10 5.64
N GLN A 84 27.25 3.81 5.02
CA GLN A 84 28.33 4.79 4.86
C GLN A 84 28.19 5.48 3.49
N THR A 85 28.33 6.80 3.50
CA THR A 85 28.01 7.68 2.37
C THR A 85 29.26 8.37 1.79
N THR A 86 30.45 7.89 2.10
CA THR A 86 31.70 8.47 1.55
C THR A 86 31.87 8.08 0.07
N ASP A 87 32.41 8.99 -0.74
CA ASP A 87 32.77 8.78 -2.15
C ASP A 87 31.60 8.55 -3.14
N VAL A 88 30.50 9.27 -2.95
CA VAL A 88 29.36 9.25 -3.88
C VAL A 88 29.73 9.92 -5.21
N SER A 89 29.49 9.21 -6.31
CA SER A 89 29.79 9.65 -7.66
C SER A 89 28.56 10.25 -8.36
N HIS A 90 28.80 10.85 -9.53
CA HIS A 90 27.73 11.36 -10.41
C HIS A 90 26.77 10.28 -10.95
N ARG A 91 27.04 8.99 -10.70
CA ARG A 91 26.19 7.87 -11.13
C ARG A 91 24.99 7.64 -10.20
N PHE A 92 25.05 8.11 -8.96
CA PHE A 92 23.97 7.97 -7.98
C PHE A 92 22.58 8.35 -8.53
N PRO A 93 22.36 9.53 -9.15
CA PRO A 93 21.03 9.92 -9.62
C PRO A 93 20.47 8.98 -10.68
N LEU A 94 21.33 8.42 -11.53
CA LEU A 94 20.95 7.45 -12.56
C LEU A 94 20.52 6.13 -11.92
N LEU A 95 21.31 5.60 -10.97
CA LEU A 95 21.00 4.35 -10.27
C LEU A 95 19.72 4.48 -9.45
N PHE A 96 19.55 5.59 -8.73
CA PHE A 96 18.33 5.90 -8.00
C PHE A 96 17.10 5.95 -8.93
N THR A 97 17.22 6.60 -10.09
CA THR A 97 16.11 6.70 -11.06
C THR A 97 15.71 5.32 -11.60
N ILE A 98 16.70 4.50 -11.99
CA ILE A 98 16.46 3.12 -12.46
C ILE A 98 15.76 2.31 -11.36
N TYR A 99 16.25 2.40 -10.12
CA TYR A 99 15.67 1.72 -8.97
C TYR A 99 14.21 2.14 -8.75
N ILE A 100 13.88 3.44 -8.74
CA ILE A 100 12.52 3.93 -8.49
C ILE A 100 11.56 3.46 -9.59
N ILE A 101 11.97 3.51 -10.87
CA ILE A 101 11.12 3.03 -11.98
C ILE A 101 10.83 1.54 -11.83
N ALA A 102 11.86 0.72 -11.57
CA ALA A 102 11.70 -0.71 -11.35
C ALA A 102 10.84 -1.01 -10.11
N SER A 103 11.06 -0.27 -9.02
CA SER A 103 10.32 -0.41 -7.77
C SER A 103 8.83 -0.11 -7.97
N VAL A 104 8.47 0.98 -8.66
CA VAL A 104 7.06 1.30 -8.95
C VAL A 104 6.41 0.21 -9.81
N PHE A 105 7.13 -0.30 -10.82
CA PHE A 105 6.59 -1.36 -11.67
C PHE A 105 6.33 -2.65 -10.88
N ILE A 106 7.29 -3.10 -10.08
CA ILE A 106 7.18 -4.32 -9.26
C ILE A 106 6.07 -4.15 -8.20
N HIS A 107 5.99 -2.97 -7.59
CA HIS A 107 4.96 -2.61 -6.61
C HIS A 107 3.54 -2.84 -7.15
N GLU A 108 3.25 -2.28 -8.32
CA GLU A 108 1.94 -2.40 -8.97
C GLU A 108 1.67 -3.85 -9.42
N CYS A 109 2.70 -4.57 -9.86
CA CYS A 109 2.60 -6.00 -10.19
C CYS A 109 2.24 -6.85 -8.97
N ALA A 110 2.81 -6.56 -7.79
CA ALA A 110 2.50 -7.28 -6.56
C ALA A 110 1.05 -7.10 -6.14
N HIS A 111 0.50 -5.89 -6.30
CA HIS A 111 -0.91 -5.67 -6.08
C HIS A 111 -1.81 -6.43 -7.07
N ILE A 112 -1.49 -6.42 -8.37
CA ILE A 112 -2.22 -7.22 -9.37
C ILE A 112 -2.21 -8.69 -9.00
N PHE A 113 -1.05 -9.20 -8.60
CA PHE A 113 -0.88 -10.60 -8.22
C PHE A 113 -1.70 -10.95 -6.98
N ALA A 114 -1.65 -10.12 -5.93
CA ALA A 114 -2.45 -10.31 -4.73
C ALA A 114 -3.97 -10.25 -5.03
N LEU A 115 -4.39 -9.33 -5.89
CA LEU A 115 -5.80 -9.20 -6.30
C LEU A 115 -6.29 -10.44 -7.07
N LYS A 116 -5.44 -11.01 -7.95
CA LYS A 116 -5.72 -12.26 -8.66
C LYS A 116 -5.86 -13.45 -7.71
N ILE A 117 -5.03 -13.55 -6.66
CA ILE A 117 -5.17 -14.58 -5.62
C ILE A 117 -6.53 -14.47 -4.92
N CYS A 118 -7.02 -13.25 -4.70
CA CYS A 118 -8.36 -12.99 -4.16
C CYS A 118 -9.50 -13.31 -5.15
N GLY A 119 -9.20 -13.78 -6.37
CA GLY A 119 -10.20 -14.12 -7.38
C GLY A 119 -10.85 -12.90 -8.04
N GLN A 120 -10.20 -11.73 -7.96
CA GLN A 120 -10.65 -10.50 -8.61
C GLN A 120 -9.72 -10.15 -9.77
N THR A 121 -10.25 -9.41 -10.75
CA THR A 121 -9.46 -8.86 -11.85
C THR A 121 -9.15 -7.38 -11.60
N PHE A 122 -8.08 -6.87 -12.20
CA PHE A 122 -7.83 -5.43 -12.22
C PHE A 122 -8.73 -4.76 -13.27
N ASP A 123 -9.04 -3.47 -13.10
CA ASP A 123 -9.97 -2.77 -13.99
C ASP A 123 -9.24 -2.20 -15.20
N LYS A 124 -8.15 -1.46 -14.95
CA LYS A 124 -7.33 -0.83 -15.99
C LYS A 124 -5.88 -0.73 -15.53
N VAL A 125 -4.96 -0.95 -16.45
CA VAL A 125 -3.54 -0.64 -16.32
C VAL A 125 -3.26 0.57 -17.19
N GLY A 126 -2.52 1.55 -16.69
CA GLY A 126 -2.15 2.71 -17.50
C GLY A 126 -0.94 3.44 -16.93
N PHE A 127 -0.49 4.44 -17.66
CA PHE A 127 0.50 5.39 -17.18
C PHE A 127 -0.23 6.65 -16.73
N LYS A 128 0.03 7.09 -15.50
CA LYS A 128 -0.46 8.36 -14.99
C LYS A 128 0.74 9.19 -14.55
N LEU A 129 0.82 10.42 -15.04
CA LEU A 129 1.78 11.39 -14.52
C LEU A 129 1.43 11.69 -13.06
N HIS A 130 2.27 11.22 -12.14
CA HIS A 130 2.13 11.53 -10.73
C HIS A 130 2.77 12.90 -10.48
N TYR A 131 1.96 13.87 -10.06
CA TYR A 131 2.37 15.28 -9.85
C TYR A 131 3.04 15.98 -11.05
N GLY A 132 2.83 15.49 -12.28
CA GLY A 132 3.28 16.16 -13.51
C GLY A 132 4.75 15.98 -13.89
N ILE A 133 5.55 15.21 -13.13
CA ILE A 133 7.01 15.14 -13.30
C ILE A 133 7.47 13.74 -13.74
N LEU A 134 6.80 12.66 -13.32
CA LEU A 134 7.19 11.29 -13.66
C LEU A 134 5.99 10.46 -14.18
N PRO A 135 6.11 9.77 -15.32
CA PRO A 135 5.13 8.80 -15.76
C PRO A 135 5.17 7.61 -14.79
N ALA A 136 4.22 7.57 -13.86
CA ALA A 136 4.07 6.45 -12.95
C ALA A 136 3.12 5.42 -13.56
N PHE A 137 3.55 4.16 -13.57
CA PHE A 137 2.66 3.05 -13.85
C PHE A 137 1.60 3.01 -12.73
N TYR A 138 0.32 2.94 -13.10
CA TYR A 138 -0.79 2.93 -12.15
C TYR A 138 -1.81 1.87 -12.55
N VAL A 139 -2.23 1.07 -11.57
CA VAL A 139 -3.29 0.09 -11.76
C VAL A 139 -4.53 0.53 -11.00
N ARG A 140 -5.65 0.67 -11.72
CA ARG A 140 -6.95 0.91 -11.10
C ARG A 140 -7.48 -0.41 -10.56
N MET A 141 -7.56 -0.50 -9.23
CA MET A 141 -8.03 -1.68 -8.50
C MET A 141 -9.31 -1.40 -7.74
N ASN A 142 -10.32 -0.78 -8.38
CA ASN A 142 -11.54 -0.41 -7.65
C ASN A 142 -12.29 -1.66 -7.16
N LYS A 143 -12.12 -2.81 -7.83
CA LYS A 143 -12.59 -4.13 -7.37
C LYS A 143 -12.01 -4.59 -6.04
N SER A 144 -10.92 -4.00 -5.53
CA SER A 144 -10.48 -4.27 -4.15
C SER A 144 -11.57 -3.89 -3.14
N ASN A 145 -12.47 -2.96 -3.48
CA ASN A 145 -13.59 -2.58 -2.62
C ASN A 145 -14.58 -3.71 -2.37
N LEU A 146 -14.66 -4.69 -3.29
CA LEU A 146 -15.52 -5.87 -3.18
C LEU A 146 -14.84 -7.02 -2.43
N LEU A 147 -13.68 -6.77 -1.81
CA LEU A 147 -13.00 -7.75 -0.96
C LEU A 147 -13.39 -7.58 0.51
N LEU A 148 -13.30 -8.69 1.24
CA LEU A 148 -13.35 -8.70 2.70
C LEU A 148 -12.13 -7.97 3.27
N TRP A 149 -12.25 -7.46 4.50
CA TRP A 149 -11.23 -6.57 5.08
C TRP A 149 -9.83 -7.21 5.17
N THR A 150 -9.71 -8.51 5.45
CA THR A 150 -8.41 -9.22 5.48
C THR A 150 -7.77 -9.26 4.10
N ASP A 151 -8.56 -9.60 3.08
CA ASP A 151 -8.10 -9.66 1.69
C ASP A 151 -7.70 -8.26 1.19
N LYS A 152 -8.48 -7.22 1.55
CA LYS A 152 -8.12 -5.82 1.27
C LYS A 152 -6.78 -5.43 1.88
N VAL A 153 -6.55 -5.77 3.15
CA VAL A 153 -5.30 -5.47 3.85
C VAL A 153 -4.13 -6.13 3.12
N VAL A 154 -4.22 -7.43 2.81
CA VAL A 154 -3.14 -8.14 2.12
C VAL A 154 -2.88 -7.55 0.73
N VAL A 155 -3.94 -7.24 -0.03
CA VAL A 155 -3.80 -6.63 -1.36
C VAL A 155 -3.09 -5.28 -1.25
N HIS A 156 -3.50 -4.38 -0.35
CA HIS A 156 -2.84 -3.08 -0.19
C HIS A 156 -1.46 -3.16 0.45
N CYS A 157 -1.19 -4.16 1.30
CA CYS A 157 0.15 -4.39 1.82
C CYS A 157 1.10 -4.97 0.77
N ALA A 158 0.63 -5.70 -0.25
CA ALA A 158 1.47 -6.44 -1.18
C ALA A 158 2.54 -5.56 -1.86
N GLY A 159 2.14 -4.40 -2.39
CA GLY A 159 3.06 -3.46 -3.02
C GLY A 159 4.08 -2.86 -2.04
N ILE A 160 3.64 -2.48 -0.84
CA ILE A 160 4.54 -1.97 0.21
C ILE A 160 5.55 -3.04 0.59
N TRP A 161 5.07 -4.25 0.84
CA TRP A 161 5.86 -5.37 1.31
C TRP A 161 6.95 -5.76 0.31
N ILE A 162 6.61 -5.89 -0.98
CA ILE A 162 7.61 -6.28 -1.99
C ILE A 162 8.71 -5.24 -2.14
N ASN A 163 8.36 -3.94 -2.10
CA ASN A 163 9.35 -2.88 -2.20
C ASN A 163 10.28 -2.86 -0.99
N LEU A 164 9.73 -2.97 0.22
CA LEU A 164 10.54 -3.01 1.43
C LEU A 164 11.44 -4.24 1.46
N ALA A 165 10.95 -5.41 1.03
CA ALA A 165 11.72 -6.64 0.98
C ALA A 165 12.87 -6.54 -0.05
N ILE A 166 12.59 -6.04 -1.26
CA ILE A 166 13.61 -5.83 -2.29
C ILE A 166 14.67 -4.85 -1.81
N ASN A 167 14.29 -3.74 -1.17
CA ASN A 167 15.23 -2.75 -0.69
C ASN A 167 16.16 -3.32 0.39
N VAL A 168 15.63 -4.14 1.33
CA VAL A 168 16.46 -4.88 2.31
C VAL A 168 17.42 -5.85 1.61
N VAL A 169 16.93 -6.63 0.64
CA VAL A 169 17.77 -7.56 -0.12
C VAL A 169 18.90 -6.80 -0.82
N LEU A 170 18.60 -5.65 -1.44
CA LEU A 170 19.60 -4.82 -2.10
C LEU A 170 20.60 -4.21 -1.12
N PHE A 171 20.18 -3.81 0.08
CA PHE A 171 21.10 -3.39 1.14
C PHE A 171 22.08 -4.51 1.50
N VAL A 172 21.57 -5.72 1.71
CA VAL A 172 22.40 -6.90 2.04
C VAL A 172 23.34 -7.26 0.89
N LEU A 173 22.86 -7.23 -0.35
CA LEU A 173 23.69 -7.52 -1.52
C LEU A 173 24.76 -6.46 -1.73
N ASN A 174 24.43 -5.18 -1.54
CA ASN A 174 25.40 -4.11 -1.62
C ASN A 174 26.47 -4.26 -0.53
N TYR A 175 26.06 -4.48 0.71
CA TYR A 175 26.99 -4.68 1.83
C TYR A 175 27.93 -5.87 1.59
N ARG A 176 27.40 -7.00 1.10
CA ARG A 176 28.16 -8.24 0.97
C ARG A 176 29.01 -8.34 -0.29
N PHE A 177 28.58 -7.74 -1.40
CA PHE A 177 29.17 -7.99 -2.72
C PHE A 177 29.61 -6.72 -3.44
N TRP A 178 28.74 -5.73 -3.60
CA TRP A 178 29.04 -4.58 -4.48
C TRP A 178 29.81 -3.47 -3.79
N GLN A 179 29.57 -3.27 -2.49
CA GLN A 179 30.19 -2.25 -1.65
C GLN A 179 30.22 -0.86 -2.32
N SER A 180 29.13 -0.53 -3.03
CA SER A 180 29.03 0.71 -3.80
C SER A 180 28.34 1.79 -2.98
N ALA A 181 29.01 2.92 -2.79
CA ALA A 181 28.45 4.12 -2.16
C ALA A 181 27.22 4.65 -2.94
N ASP A 182 27.29 4.67 -4.27
CA ASP A 182 26.18 5.13 -5.13
C ASP A 182 24.92 4.30 -4.95
N ILE A 183 25.07 2.97 -4.86
CA ILE A 183 23.95 2.06 -4.59
C ILE A 183 23.43 2.30 -3.17
N ASN A 184 24.33 2.43 -2.19
CA ASN A 184 23.94 2.63 -0.81
C ASN A 184 23.05 3.89 -0.64
N VAL A 185 23.52 5.04 -1.14
CA VAL A 185 22.76 6.30 -1.10
C VAL A 185 21.47 6.20 -1.90
N SER A 186 21.46 5.50 -3.04
CA SER A 186 20.22 5.24 -3.80
C SER A 186 19.17 4.51 -2.96
N LEU A 187 19.58 3.48 -2.22
CA LEU A 187 18.69 2.70 -1.36
C LEU A 187 18.23 3.49 -0.13
N GLU A 188 19.09 4.34 0.43
CA GLU A 188 18.78 5.25 1.54
C GLU A 188 17.73 6.30 1.13
N PHE A 189 17.92 6.99 0.01
CA PHE A 189 16.92 7.92 -0.54
C PHE A 189 15.61 7.20 -0.89
N ALA A 190 15.70 5.95 -1.34
CA ALA A 190 14.52 5.13 -1.56
C ALA A 190 13.74 4.89 -0.26
N VAL A 191 14.39 4.71 0.90
CA VAL A 191 13.70 4.52 2.18
C VAL A 191 12.72 5.65 2.47
N VAL A 192 13.06 6.91 2.17
CA VAL A 192 12.14 8.05 2.36
C VAL A 192 10.87 7.88 1.52
N THR A 193 11.03 7.46 0.26
CA THR A 193 9.89 7.20 -0.65
C THR A 193 9.06 6.01 -0.18
N LEU A 194 9.72 4.94 0.30
CA LEU A 194 9.05 3.77 0.86
C LEU A 194 8.30 4.09 2.15
N MET A 195 8.86 4.92 3.03
CA MET A 195 8.19 5.43 4.23
C MET A 195 6.96 6.25 3.88
N ALA A 196 7.05 7.14 2.89
CA ALA A 196 5.92 7.93 2.42
C ALA A 196 4.78 7.05 1.87
N ASN A 197 5.07 5.88 1.30
CA ASN A 197 4.04 4.95 0.84
C ASN A 197 3.53 3.99 1.94
N ALA A 198 4.42 3.50 2.81
CA ALA A 198 4.09 2.57 3.88
C ALA A 198 3.32 3.24 5.02
N LEU A 199 3.66 4.49 5.34
CA LEU A 199 2.93 5.29 6.30
C LEU A 199 1.70 5.91 5.61
N PRO A 200 0.62 6.20 6.36
CA PRO A 200 -0.63 6.75 5.85
C PRO A 200 -0.51 8.23 5.43
N VAL A 201 0.51 8.58 4.64
CA VAL A 201 0.74 9.89 4.05
C VAL A 201 -0.07 10.01 2.76
N LEU A 202 -0.85 11.09 2.62
CA LEU A 202 -1.71 11.34 1.44
C LEU A 202 -2.72 10.19 1.16
N SER A 203 -2.75 9.69 -0.08
CA SER A 203 -3.55 8.54 -0.52
C SER A 203 -2.67 7.33 -0.82
N SER A 204 -1.63 7.14 -0.01
CA SER A 204 -0.73 5.98 -0.07
C SER A 204 -1.45 4.67 0.22
N ASP A 205 -0.79 3.55 -0.09
CA ASP A 205 -1.32 2.24 0.28
C ASP A 205 -1.35 2.03 1.79
N GLY A 206 -0.41 2.63 2.53
CA GLY A 206 -0.44 2.62 4.01
C GLY A 206 -1.72 3.23 4.56
N PHE A 207 -2.24 4.28 3.91
CA PHE A 207 -3.52 4.87 4.26
C PHE A 207 -4.69 3.95 3.93
N ARG A 208 -4.65 3.22 2.81
CA ARG A 208 -5.69 2.25 2.44
C ARG A 208 -5.71 1.05 3.38
N VAL A 209 -4.55 0.55 3.79
CA VAL A 209 -4.41 -0.49 4.83
C VAL A 209 -5.04 0.00 6.14
N LEU A 210 -4.74 1.23 6.56
CA LEU A 210 -5.33 1.82 7.76
C LEU A 210 -6.86 1.88 7.68
N LEU A 211 -7.42 2.33 6.55
CA LEU A 211 -8.87 2.37 6.36
C LEU A 211 -9.51 0.97 6.39
N ALA A 212 -8.88 -0.01 5.74
CA ALA A 212 -9.34 -1.40 5.71
C ALA A 212 -9.34 -2.03 7.12
N LEU A 213 -8.28 -1.83 7.91
CA LEU A 213 -8.21 -2.27 9.31
C LEU A 213 -9.25 -1.60 10.20
N SER A 214 -9.52 -0.31 9.94
CA SER A 214 -10.51 0.47 10.69
C SER A 214 -11.96 0.12 10.32
N LYS A 215 -12.16 -0.67 9.24
CA LYS A 215 -13.47 -0.90 8.61
C LYS A 215 -14.22 0.41 8.30
N VAL A 216 -13.48 1.50 8.09
CA VAL A 216 -14.04 2.83 7.78
C VAL A 216 -14.31 2.91 6.29
N ASN A 217 -15.46 3.48 5.95
CA ASN A 217 -15.91 3.62 4.57
C ASN A 217 -14.95 4.50 3.74
N GLU A 218 -14.28 3.89 2.77
CA GLU A 218 -13.28 4.54 1.88
C GLU A 218 -13.88 5.66 1.01
N PHE A 219 -15.20 5.63 0.76
CA PHE A 219 -15.91 6.60 -0.07
C PHE A 219 -16.55 7.74 0.74
N ARG A 220 -16.46 7.68 2.08
CA ARG A 220 -16.91 8.79 2.92
C ARG A 220 -15.94 9.95 2.72
N GLU A 221 -16.45 11.17 2.62
CA GLU A 221 -15.61 12.38 2.49
C GLU A 221 -14.44 12.34 3.49
N ARG A 222 -13.22 12.67 3.03
CA ARG A 222 -11.99 12.66 3.86
C ARG A 222 -12.15 13.43 5.18
N THR A 223 -13.03 14.42 5.20
CA THR A 223 -13.43 15.28 6.34
C THR A 223 -14.36 14.60 7.34
N ARG A 224 -14.77 13.36 7.11
CA ARG A 224 -15.59 12.53 8.02
C ARG A 224 -14.85 11.32 8.57
N ASN A 225 -13.55 11.18 8.26
CA ASN A 225 -12.71 10.19 8.92
C ASN A 225 -12.62 10.45 10.42
N PRO A 226 -12.62 9.40 11.26
CA PRO A 226 -12.39 9.51 12.70
C PRO A 226 -11.18 10.37 13.03
N LYS A 227 -11.25 11.12 14.15
CA LYS A 227 -10.17 12.02 14.58
C LYS A 227 -8.82 11.31 14.72
N TRP A 228 -8.84 10.07 15.22
CA TRP A 228 -7.63 9.26 15.41
C TRP A 228 -6.94 8.91 14.08
N ILE A 229 -7.68 8.62 13.00
CA ILE A 229 -7.11 8.37 11.67
C ILE A 229 -6.40 9.63 11.15
N ARG A 230 -6.97 10.82 11.40
CA ARG A 230 -6.33 12.08 11.03
C ARG A 230 -5.06 12.33 11.84
N ALA A 231 -5.10 12.03 13.14
CA ALA A 231 -3.94 12.17 14.01
C ALA A 231 -2.77 11.29 13.54
N ILE A 232 -3.04 10.01 13.22
CA ILE A 232 -2.02 9.10 12.68
C ILE A 232 -1.46 9.66 11.36
N ARG A 233 -2.31 10.14 10.44
CA ARG A 233 -1.84 10.73 9.19
C ARG A 233 -0.94 11.96 9.40
N ILE A 234 -1.29 12.84 10.33
CA ILE A 234 -0.47 14.01 10.66
C ILE A 234 0.87 13.56 11.25
N LEU A 235 0.85 12.62 12.19
CA LEU A 235 2.04 12.06 12.78
C LEU A 235 2.95 11.40 11.72
N SER A 236 2.37 10.66 10.78
CA SER A 236 3.09 10.06 9.66
C SER A 236 3.77 11.10 8.78
N TRP A 237 3.09 12.20 8.46
CA TRP A 237 3.69 13.32 7.75
C TRP A 237 4.89 13.90 8.51
N VAL A 238 4.74 14.14 9.81
CA VAL A 238 5.82 14.65 10.65
C VAL A 238 7.03 13.71 10.65
N ILE A 239 6.80 12.41 10.81
CA ILE A 239 7.87 11.39 10.80
C ILE A 239 8.61 11.39 9.46
N VAL A 240 7.89 11.32 8.34
CA VAL A 240 8.50 11.28 7.00
C VAL A 240 9.28 12.57 6.72
N THR A 241 8.74 13.73 7.08
CA THR A 241 9.42 15.01 6.88
C THR A 241 10.68 15.13 7.73
N ILE A 242 10.62 14.80 9.03
CA ILE A 242 11.78 14.84 9.92
C ILE A 242 12.87 13.88 9.42
N TYR A 243 12.50 12.66 9.07
CA TYR A 243 13.44 11.67 8.56
C TYR A 243 14.05 12.10 7.22
N GLY A 244 13.25 12.65 6.31
CA GLY A 244 13.74 13.18 5.04
C GLY A 244 14.72 14.34 5.23
N ILE A 245 14.44 15.27 6.15
CA ILE A 245 15.36 16.36 6.50
C ILE A 245 16.66 15.81 7.09
N TYR A 246 16.56 14.85 8.03
CA TYR A 246 17.73 14.18 8.60
C TYR A 246 18.60 13.54 7.52
N MET A 247 18.00 12.78 6.60
CA MET A 247 18.71 12.13 5.50
C MET A 247 19.45 13.13 4.61
N VAL A 248 18.78 14.24 4.24
CA VAL A 248 19.39 15.29 3.43
C VAL A 248 20.57 15.94 4.17
N ILE A 249 20.40 16.28 5.46
CA ILE A 249 21.47 16.88 6.26
C ILE A 249 22.65 15.91 6.42
N SER A 250 22.39 14.63 6.73
CA SER A 250 23.45 13.60 6.84
C SER A 250 24.25 13.53 5.56
N PHE A 251 23.56 13.43 4.42
CA PHE A 251 24.19 13.38 3.11
C PHE A 251 25.05 14.60 2.80
N TYR A 252 24.58 15.82 3.14
CA TYR A 252 25.38 17.04 2.98
C TYR A 252 26.64 17.04 3.87
N LEU A 253 26.50 16.66 5.15
CA LEU A 253 27.62 16.62 6.09
C LEU A 253 28.67 15.56 5.70
N GLU A 254 28.23 14.40 5.20
CA GLU A 254 29.12 13.31 4.77
C GLU A 254 29.87 13.63 3.47
N LEU A 255 29.34 14.55 2.65
CA LEU A 255 30.03 15.07 1.46
C LEU A 255 31.07 16.18 1.79
N GLY A 256 31.17 16.62 3.05
CA GLY A 256 32.12 17.66 3.46
C GLY A 256 31.81 19.06 2.91
N LEU A 257 30.52 19.34 2.62
CA LEU A 257 30.02 20.64 2.15
C LEU A 257 29.32 21.43 3.27
#